data_AF-A0A3M5FL39-F1
#
_entry.id   AF-A0A3M5FL39-F1
#
_cell.length_a   1.000
_cell.length_b   1.000
_cell.length_c   1.000
_cell.angle_alpha   90.00
_cell.angle_beta   90.00
_cell.angle_gamma   90.00
#
_symmetry.space_group_name_H-M   'P 1'
#
loop_
_entity.id
_entity.type
_entity.pdbx_description
1 polymer ?
#
loop_
_entity_poly.entity_id
_entity_poly.type
_entity_poly.pdbx_seq_one_letter_code
_entity_poly.pdbx_strand_id
1 'polypeptide(L)'
;MRGLLPTTKRSGPSVGCTLPTQGPLSSDPRVAILDAGLPQEHSIGRWLKNYRVLDEKAGDDPEGPEHGLAATSAFLFGPIEPEGSANRPYSFVDHLRVLDEGASLENPLELYRTLGHVEEVLLSRQYEFINLSIGPDVAIEDDDVHAWTSVIDHLLSDGSTFMTIAAGNNGTRDSIVQLDRVQVPSDCVNAVTVGAANCTSSAWARASYSARGPGRSPGVIKPDLMAFGGGKQYFHALVPSIKHNLVPLLGIL
;
A
#
# COMPACT_ATOMS: atom_id res chain seq x y z
N MET A 1 -18.24 -1.45 12.04
CA MET A 1 -18.01 -1.59 10.60
C MET A 1 -16.51 -1.86 10.46
N ARG A 2 -16.10 -3.04 9.99
CA ARG A 2 -14.68 -3.42 9.87
C ARG A 2 -14.14 -2.78 8.58
N GLY A 3 -13.03 -2.06 8.66
CA GLY A 3 -12.43 -1.40 7.50
C GLY A 3 -11.94 -2.42 6.47
N LEU A 4 -12.17 -2.14 5.20
CA LEU A 4 -11.70 -2.92 4.05
C LEU A 4 -10.24 -2.62 3.68
N LEU A 5 -9.72 -1.54 4.25
CA LEU A 5 -8.32 -1.15 4.16
C LEU A 5 -7.53 -1.81 5.30
N PRO A 6 -6.22 -2.05 5.10
CA PRO A 6 -5.35 -2.42 6.19
C PRO A 6 -5.52 -1.44 7.36
N THR A 7 -5.67 -1.96 8.58
CA THR A 7 -5.94 -1.10 9.74
C THR A 7 -4.77 -0.16 9.98
N THR A 8 -4.93 1.12 9.64
CA THR A 8 -3.97 2.17 9.99
C THR A 8 -4.36 2.81 11.31
N LYS A 9 -3.39 3.04 12.20
CA LYS A 9 -3.64 3.72 13.48
C LYS A 9 -3.01 5.10 13.48
N ARG A 10 -3.84 6.14 13.41
CA ARG A 10 -3.44 7.52 13.68
C ARG A 10 -3.26 7.72 15.19
N SER A 11 -2.11 8.27 15.58
CA SER A 11 -1.76 8.37 17.01
C SER A 11 -1.13 9.71 17.39
N GLY A 12 -1.92 10.78 17.45
CA GLY A 12 -1.46 12.06 18.03
C GLY A 12 -1.66 13.30 17.13
N PRO A 13 -1.09 14.44 17.54
CA PRO A 13 -1.27 15.72 16.86
C PRO A 13 -0.57 15.74 15.50
N SER A 14 -1.05 16.59 14.59
CA SER A 14 -0.34 16.82 13.32
C SER A 14 0.85 17.75 13.54
N VAL A 15 1.97 17.45 12.88
CA VAL A 15 3.21 18.24 12.96
C VAL A 15 3.59 18.74 11.57
N GLY A 16 4.17 19.93 11.47
CA GLY A 16 4.59 20.49 10.18
C GLY A 16 5.77 19.74 9.57
N CYS A 17 5.94 19.87 8.25
CA CYS A 17 7.14 19.45 7.52
C CYS A 17 7.43 20.38 6.35
N THR A 18 8.60 20.23 5.74
CA THR A 18 8.97 20.94 4.51
C THR A 18 9.02 19.95 3.35
N LEU A 19 8.20 20.19 2.32
CA LEU A 19 8.25 19.43 1.07
C LEU A 19 9.22 20.06 0.06
N PRO A 20 9.84 19.26 -0.82
CA PRO A 20 10.77 19.78 -1.81
C PRO A 20 10.09 20.75 -2.79
N THR A 21 10.87 21.70 -3.31
CA THR A 21 10.37 22.68 -4.29
C THR A 21 10.52 22.22 -5.75
N GLN A 22 11.29 21.14 -5.95
CA GLN A 22 11.69 20.62 -7.27
C GLN A 22 10.75 19.50 -7.71
N GLY A 23 10.65 19.27 -9.03
CA GLY A 23 10.05 18.05 -9.58
C GLY A 23 10.85 16.79 -9.20
N PRO A 24 10.43 15.59 -9.64
CA PRO A 24 11.16 14.36 -9.34
C PRO A 24 12.54 14.31 -10.03
N LEU A 25 13.41 13.40 -9.61
CA LEU A 25 14.75 13.23 -10.18
C LEU A 25 14.74 12.74 -11.64
N SER A 26 13.77 11.90 -12.00
CA SER A 26 13.55 11.40 -13.35
C SER A 26 12.06 11.45 -13.73
N SER A 27 11.79 11.63 -15.02
CA SER A 27 10.46 11.56 -15.62
C SER A 27 10.19 10.24 -16.35
N ASP A 28 11.18 9.35 -16.39
CA ASP A 28 11.19 8.18 -17.27
C ASP A 28 10.34 7.02 -16.74
N PRO A 29 10.51 6.54 -15.49
CA PRO A 29 9.77 5.37 -15.03
C PRO A 29 8.28 5.69 -14.88
N ARG A 30 7.45 4.78 -15.39
CA ARG A 30 5.99 4.86 -15.22
C ARG A 30 5.59 4.12 -13.97
N VAL A 31 5.15 4.86 -12.96
CA VAL A 31 4.83 4.32 -11.63
C VAL A 31 3.37 4.55 -11.27
N ALA A 32 2.73 3.53 -10.72
CA ALA A 32 1.35 3.56 -10.24
C ALA A 32 1.24 3.17 -8.75
N ILE A 33 0.38 3.87 -8.02
CA ILE A 33 -0.13 3.46 -6.71
C ILE A 33 -1.57 3.03 -6.90
N LEU A 34 -1.87 1.75 -6.63
CA LEU A 34 -3.21 1.20 -6.62
C LEU A 34 -3.73 1.20 -5.18
N ASP A 35 -4.67 2.10 -4.90
CA ASP A 35 -5.20 2.30 -3.56
C ASP A 35 -6.67 2.80 -3.61
N ALA A 36 -7.16 3.37 -2.51
CA ALA A 36 -8.54 3.81 -2.32
C ALA A 36 -8.75 5.32 -2.50
N GLY A 37 -7.88 5.97 -3.29
CA GLY A 37 -8.08 7.32 -3.79
C GLY A 37 -7.27 8.39 -3.05
N LEU A 38 -7.56 9.64 -3.39
CA LEU A 38 -6.88 10.81 -2.84
C LEU A 38 -7.90 11.84 -2.35
N PRO A 39 -7.62 12.57 -1.26
CA PRO A 39 -8.53 13.57 -0.75
C PRO A 39 -8.55 14.75 -1.72
N GLN A 40 -9.66 15.48 -1.75
CA GLN A 40 -9.81 16.64 -2.64
C GLN A 40 -8.68 17.68 -2.46
N GLU A 41 -8.20 17.85 -1.23
CA GLU A 41 -7.06 18.71 -0.91
C GLU A 41 -5.86 17.90 -0.41
N HIS A 42 -4.75 17.97 -1.14
CA HIS A 42 -3.47 17.37 -0.75
C HIS A 42 -2.26 18.13 -1.31
N SER A 43 -1.12 17.99 -0.64
CA SER A 43 0.13 18.69 -0.96
C SER A 43 1.05 17.99 -1.98
N ILE A 44 0.65 16.84 -2.51
CA ILE A 44 1.48 16.03 -3.43
C ILE A 44 1.35 16.40 -4.91
N GLY A 45 0.50 17.38 -5.26
CA GLY A 45 0.12 17.67 -6.65
C GLY A 45 1.29 17.97 -7.61
N ARG A 46 2.45 18.41 -7.10
CA ARG A 46 3.65 18.61 -7.92
C ARG A 46 4.23 17.31 -8.50
N TRP A 47 4.09 16.19 -7.79
CA TRP A 47 4.68 14.90 -8.15
C TRP A 47 3.65 13.89 -8.63
N LEU A 48 2.37 14.23 -8.52
CA LEU A 48 1.26 13.50 -9.09
C LEU A 48 1.16 13.84 -10.57
N LYS A 49 1.33 12.85 -11.45
CA LYS A 49 1.21 13.03 -12.90
C LYS A 49 -0.23 12.84 -13.36
N ASN A 50 -0.90 11.79 -12.88
CA ASN A 50 -2.33 11.59 -13.05
C ASN A 50 -3.00 11.10 -11.76
N TYR A 51 -4.28 11.44 -11.59
CA TYR A 51 -5.19 10.77 -10.67
C TYR A 51 -6.32 10.14 -11.49
N ARG A 52 -6.44 8.81 -11.45
CA ARG A 52 -7.46 8.06 -12.19
C ARG A 52 -8.39 7.36 -11.23
N VAL A 53 -9.68 7.48 -11.49
CA VAL A 53 -10.74 6.75 -10.81
C VAL A 53 -11.21 5.63 -11.73
N LEU A 54 -11.23 4.38 -11.25
CA LEU A 54 -11.60 3.23 -12.10
C LEU A 54 -13.11 3.03 -12.23
N ASP A 55 -13.90 3.46 -11.25
CA ASP A 55 -15.35 3.65 -11.41
C ASP A 55 -15.76 5.08 -11.06
N GLU A 56 -16.07 5.87 -12.09
CA GLU A 56 -16.50 7.27 -11.97
C GLU A 56 -17.87 7.44 -11.32
N LYS A 57 -18.66 6.37 -11.22
CA LYS A 57 -20.01 6.39 -10.64
C LYS A 57 -20.01 6.09 -9.14
N ALA A 58 -18.92 5.54 -8.62
CA ALA A 58 -18.78 5.22 -7.20
C ALA A 58 -18.13 6.39 -6.43
N GLY A 59 -18.58 6.62 -5.21
CA GLY A 59 -17.93 7.48 -4.22
C GLY A 59 -16.64 6.87 -3.64
N ASP A 60 -15.92 7.66 -2.87
CA ASP A 60 -14.76 7.18 -2.11
C ASP A 60 -15.19 6.24 -0.96
N ASP A 61 -14.38 5.23 -0.66
CA ASP A 61 -14.48 4.57 0.64
C ASP A 61 -14.20 5.58 1.77
N PRO A 62 -14.91 5.54 2.91
CA PRO A 62 -14.78 6.55 3.97
C PRO A 62 -13.35 6.76 4.49
N GLU A 63 -12.51 5.72 4.53
CA GLU A 63 -11.11 5.81 4.98
C GLU A 63 -10.11 5.78 3.80
N GLY A 64 -10.62 5.63 2.58
CA GLY A 64 -9.83 5.44 1.37
C GLY A 64 -8.89 6.58 1.03
N PRO A 65 -9.39 7.83 0.89
CA PRO A 65 -8.56 8.97 0.51
C PRO A 65 -7.38 9.22 1.46
N GLU A 66 -7.58 9.07 2.78
CA GLU A 66 -6.49 9.24 3.75
C GLU A 66 -5.44 8.14 3.61
N HIS A 67 -5.87 6.89 3.43
CA HIS A 67 -4.98 5.76 3.21
C HIS A 67 -4.16 5.93 1.92
N GLY A 68 -4.82 6.26 0.81
CA GLY A 68 -4.15 6.43 -0.47
C GLY A 68 -3.18 7.62 -0.49
N LEU A 69 -3.48 8.71 0.23
CA LEU A 69 -2.53 9.81 0.43
C LEU A 69 -1.32 9.34 1.25
N ALA A 70 -1.52 8.57 2.32
CA ALA A 70 -0.44 8.06 3.14
C ALA A 70 0.48 7.11 2.35
N ALA A 71 -0.10 6.18 1.57
CA ALA A 71 0.65 5.27 0.70
C ALA A 71 1.44 6.03 -0.37
N THR A 72 0.82 7.01 -1.02
CA THR A 72 1.49 7.84 -2.04
C THR A 72 2.59 8.71 -1.43
N SER A 73 2.37 9.25 -0.23
CA SER A 73 3.38 9.99 0.52
C SER A 73 4.57 9.11 0.87
N ALA A 74 4.33 7.87 1.30
CA ALA A 74 5.39 6.91 1.62
C ALA A 74 6.22 6.55 0.37
N PHE A 75 5.57 6.34 -0.77
CA PHE A 75 6.27 6.10 -2.04
C PHE A 75 7.14 7.30 -2.45
N LEU A 76 6.58 8.52 -2.42
CA LEU A 76 7.28 9.72 -2.89
C LEU A 76 8.46 10.10 -1.98
N PHE A 77 8.26 10.04 -0.66
CA PHE A 77 9.17 10.68 0.29
C PHE A 77 9.81 9.71 1.28
N GLY A 78 9.34 8.47 1.37
CA GLY A 78 9.65 7.59 2.48
C GLY A 78 9.13 8.15 3.81
N PRO A 79 9.70 7.75 4.96
CA PRO A 79 9.38 8.37 6.23
C PRO A 79 9.86 9.83 6.28
N ILE A 80 8.98 10.73 6.69
CA ILE A 80 9.31 12.15 6.85
C ILE A 80 9.52 12.45 8.33
N GLU A 81 10.68 12.98 8.70
CA GLU A 81 10.91 13.39 10.08
C GLU A 81 10.00 14.57 10.47
N PRO A 82 9.40 14.58 11.67
CA PRO A 82 8.62 15.72 12.18
C PRO A 82 9.45 17.00 12.16
N GLU A 83 8.87 18.10 11.66
CA GLU A 83 9.56 19.39 11.44
C GLU A 83 10.76 19.31 10.47
N GLY A 84 10.98 18.15 9.85
CA GLY A 84 12.05 17.89 8.90
C GLY A 84 11.71 18.29 7.47
N SER A 85 12.64 17.99 6.57
CA SER A 85 12.48 18.17 5.13
C SER A 85 12.39 16.82 4.43
N ALA A 86 11.35 16.61 3.62
CA ALA A 86 11.23 15.44 2.78
C ALA A 86 12.27 15.46 1.65
N ASN A 87 12.80 14.28 1.32
CA ASN A 87 13.72 14.13 0.20
C ASN A 87 13.02 14.36 -1.15
N ARG A 88 13.77 14.75 -2.16
CA ARG A 88 13.25 14.86 -3.52
C ARG A 88 12.85 13.45 -4.01
N PRO A 89 11.61 13.25 -4.49
CA PRO A 89 11.16 11.95 -4.99
C PRO A 89 11.91 11.57 -6.26
N TYR A 90 12.02 10.26 -6.49
CA TYR A 90 12.72 9.75 -7.67
C TYR A 90 11.93 9.98 -8.95
N SER A 91 10.64 9.65 -8.96
CA SER A 91 9.78 9.72 -10.14
C SER A 91 8.48 10.48 -9.88
N PHE A 92 7.78 10.80 -10.96
CA PHE A 92 6.35 11.07 -10.87
C PHE A 92 5.59 9.79 -10.49
N VAL A 93 4.35 9.97 -10.06
CA VAL A 93 3.45 8.88 -9.72
C VAL A 93 2.06 9.13 -10.28
N ASP A 94 1.43 8.08 -10.79
CA ASP A 94 0.00 8.06 -11.05
C ASP A 94 -0.70 7.39 -9.87
N HIS A 95 -1.75 8.00 -9.34
CA HIS A 95 -2.57 7.39 -8.30
C HIS A 95 -3.87 6.86 -8.92
N LEU A 96 -4.20 5.61 -8.66
CA LEU A 96 -5.33 4.91 -9.23
C LEU A 96 -6.25 4.43 -8.12
N ARG A 97 -7.46 5.01 -8.04
CA ARG A 97 -8.50 4.60 -7.10
C ARG A 97 -9.16 3.32 -7.60
N VAL A 98 -8.68 2.18 -7.13
CA VAL A 98 -9.17 0.83 -7.47
C VAL A 98 -10.12 0.27 -6.41
N LEU A 99 -10.07 0.77 -5.17
CA LEU A 99 -11.04 0.47 -4.12
C LEU A 99 -11.93 1.69 -3.91
N ASP A 100 -13.23 1.48 -3.96
CA ASP A 100 -14.26 2.51 -3.86
C ASP A 100 -15.34 2.10 -2.84
N GLU A 101 -16.35 2.95 -2.63
CA GLU A 101 -17.45 2.65 -1.70
C GLU A 101 -18.19 1.33 -2.03
N GLY A 102 -18.13 0.87 -3.28
CA GLY A 102 -18.73 -0.38 -3.72
C GLY A 102 -18.13 -1.61 -3.06
N ALA A 103 -16.88 -1.52 -2.56
CA ALA A 103 -16.23 -2.59 -1.81
C ALA A 103 -16.99 -2.94 -0.51
N SER A 104 -17.74 -1.99 0.07
CA SER A 104 -18.61 -2.21 1.24
C SER A 104 -19.80 -3.15 0.96
N LEU A 105 -20.14 -3.35 -0.31
CA LEU A 105 -21.19 -4.25 -0.77
C LEU A 105 -20.64 -5.65 -1.11
N GLU A 106 -19.32 -5.81 -1.13
CA GLU A 106 -18.66 -7.07 -1.45
C GLU A 106 -18.37 -7.91 -0.21
N ASN A 107 -18.09 -9.19 -0.43
CA ASN A 107 -17.47 -10.01 0.60
C ASN A 107 -16.03 -9.51 0.82
N PRO A 108 -15.67 -9.08 2.05
CA PRO A 108 -14.33 -8.57 2.37
C PRO A 108 -13.21 -9.62 2.19
N LEU A 109 -13.58 -10.90 2.11
CA LEU A 109 -12.65 -12.00 1.85
C LEU A 109 -12.37 -12.19 0.35
N GLU A 110 -13.13 -11.55 -0.54
CA GLU A 110 -13.06 -11.80 -1.99
C GLU A 110 -12.73 -10.54 -2.80
N LEU A 111 -13.45 -9.43 -2.59
CA LEU A 111 -13.25 -8.13 -3.27
C LEU A 111 -13.05 -8.23 -4.80
N TYR A 112 -13.92 -8.97 -5.50
CA TYR A 112 -13.77 -9.26 -6.93
C TYR A 112 -13.88 -8.01 -7.83
N ARG A 113 -14.68 -7.02 -7.46
CA ARG A 113 -14.78 -5.75 -8.20
C ARG A 113 -13.46 -4.99 -8.11
N THR A 114 -12.90 -4.90 -6.92
CA THR A 114 -11.58 -4.29 -6.69
C THR A 114 -10.50 -5.06 -7.48
N LEU A 115 -10.54 -6.40 -7.48
CA LEU A 115 -9.64 -7.22 -8.31
C LEU A 115 -9.79 -6.90 -9.80
N GLY A 116 -11.01 -6.76 -10.31
CA GLY A 116 -11.26 -6.40 -11.70
C GLY A 116 -10.65 -5.06 -12.09
N HIS A 117 -10.67 -4.07 -11.18
CA HIS A 117 -9.98 -2.79 -11.38
C HIS A 117 -8.45 -2.93 -11.40
N VAL A 118 -7.89 -3.76 -10.51
CA VAL A 118 -6.45 -4.08 -10.50
C VAL A 118 -6.04 -4.81 -11.79
N GLU A 119 -6.84 -5.77 -12.24
CA GLU A 119 -6.65 -6.51 -13.48
C GLU A 119 -6.65 -5.59 -14.70
N GLU A 120 -7.60 -4.65 -14.79
CA GLU A 120 -7.63 -3.65 -15.87
C GLU A 120 -6.32 -2.86 -15.96
N VAL A 121 -5.79 -2.44 -14.81
CA VAL A 121 -4.53 -1.69 -14.74
C VAL A 121 -3.35 -2.56 -15.18
N LEU A 122 -3.25 -3.81 -14.73
CA LEU A 122 -2.18 -4.72 -15.12
C LEU A 122 -2.24 -5.06 -16.62
N LEU A 123 -3.43 -5.31 -17.17
CA LEU A 123 -3.64 -5.57 -18.60
C LEU A 123 -3.26 -4.39 -19.50
N SER A 124 -3.32 -3.16 -18.98
CA SER A 124 -2.90 -1.96 -19.72
C SER A 124 -1.41 -1.95 -20.07
N ARG A 125 -0.58 -2.67 -19.29
CA ARG A 125 0.90 -2.72 -19.42
C ARG A 125 1.56 -1.33 -19.49
N GLN A 126 0.93 -0.33 -18.86
CA GLN A 126 1.39 1.05 -18.93
C GLN A 126 2.49 1.37 -17.90
N TYR A 127 2.61 0.59 -16.84
CA TYR A 127 3.49 0.87 -15.72
C TYR A 127 4.63 -0.14 -15.62
N GLU A 128 5.82 0.35 -15.32
CA GLU A 128 6.99 -0.48 -15.01
C GLU A 128 7.05 -0.81 -13.51
N PHE A 129 6.44 0.06 -12.68
CA PHE A 129 6.37 -0.13 -11.22
C PHE A 129 4.95 0.07 -10.73
N ILE A 130 4.46 -0.84 -9.89
CA ILE A 130 3.14 -0.75 -9.26
C ILE A 130 3.28 -1.07 -7.77
N ASN A 131 2.69 -0.23 -6.91
CA ASN A 131 2.49 -0.57 -5.50
C ASN A 131 1.02 -0.84 -5.22
N LEU A 132 0.74 -1.97 -4.57
CA LEU A 132 -0.58 -2.36 -4.09
C LEU A 132 -0.55 -2.50 -2.56
N SER A 133 -1.22 -1.57 -1.88
CA SER A 133 -1.33 -1.56 -0.41
C SER A 133 -2.74 -1.94 0.07
N ILE A 134 -3.52 -2.61 -0.77
CA ILE A 134 -4.87 -3.07 -0.45
C ILE A 134 -5.05 -4.54 -0.89
N GLY A 135 -5.99 -5.24 -0.27
CA GLY A 135 -6.32 -6.61 -0.61
C GLY A 135 -7.37 -7.18 0.35
N PRO A 136 -7.86 -8.39 0.08
CA PRO A 136 -8.80 -9.07 0.97
C PRO A 136 -8.25 -9.23 2.40
N ASP A 137 -9.10 -9.06 3.42
CA ASP A 137 -8.71 -9.23 4.84
C ASP A 137 -8.68 -10.70 5.26
N VAL A 138 -7.92 -11.52 4.53
CA VAL A 138 -7.78 -12.96 4.75
C VAL A 138 -6.31 -13.36 4.68
N ALA A 139 -5.87 -14.13 5.68
CA ALA A 139 -4.56 -14.78 5.64
C ALA A 139 -4.60 -15.86 4.56
N ILE A 140 -3.49 -16.10 3.89
CA ILE A 140 -3.45 -17.15 2.87
C ILE A 140 -3.74 -18.54 3.46
N GLU A 141 -4.28 -19.41 2.62
CA GLU A 141 -4.49 -20.83 2.91
C GLU A 141 -3.58 -21.68 2.03
N ASP A 142 -3.19 -22.86 2.50
CA ASP A 142 -2.25 -23.72 1.76
C ASP A 142 -2.95 -24.53 0.65
N ASP A 143 -4.22 -24.85 0.86
CA ASP A 143 -4.99 -25.79 0.03
C ASP A 143 -5.70 -25.13 -1.16
N ASP A 144 -5.82 -23.80 -1.17
CA ASP A 144 -6.48 -23.05 -2.24
C ASP A 144 -5.72 -21.78 -2.63
N VAL A 145 -5.68 -21.50 -3.93
CA VAL A 145 -5.05 -20.29 -4.47
C VAL A 145 -6.12 -19.24 -4.67
N HIS A 146 -6.04 -18.17 -3.90
CA HIS A 146 -7.02 -17.10 -4.00
C HIS A 146 -7.03 -16.47 -5.41
N ALA A 147 -8.22 -16.07 -5.88
CA ALA A 147 -8.41 -15.50 -7.22
C ALA A 147 -7.48 -14.30 -7.48
N TRP A 148 -7.30 -13.43 -6.49
CA TRP A 148 -6.36 -12.30 -6.57
C TRP A 148 -4.92 -12.75 -6.87
N THR A 149 -4.40 -13.70 -6.10
CA THR A 149 -3.05 -14.24 -6.27
C THR A 149 -2.91 -14.84 -7.67
N SER A 150 -3.88 -15.66 -8.09
CA SER A 150 -3.88 -16.30 -9.40
C SER A 150 -3.83 -15.29 -10.56
N VAL A 151 -4.69 -14.28 -10.53
CA VAL A 151 -4.79 -13.24 -11.58
C VAL A 151 -3.51 -12.39 -11.62
N ILE A 152 -3.07 -11.89 -10.46
CA ILE A 152 -1.89 -11.01 -10.38
C ILE A 152 -0.62 -11.77 -10.79
N ASP A 153 -0.39 -12.98 -10.26
CA ASP A 153 0.78 -13.77 -10.65
C ASP A 153 0.79 -14.11 -12.13
N HIS A 154 -0.36 -14.44 -12.71
CA HIS A 154 -0.45 -14.70 -14.14
C HIS A 154 -0.06 -13.47 -14.97
N LEU A 155 -0.60 -12.30 -14.63
CA LEU A 155 -0.38 -11.06 -15.38
C LEU A 155 1.05 -10.51 -15.23
N LEU A 156 1.72 -10.80 -14.11
CA LEU A 156 3.12 -10.42 -13.86
C LEU A 156 4.16 -11.41 -14.40
N SER A 157 3.73 -12.56 -14.93
CA SER A 157 4.63 -13.66 -15.32
C SER A 157 5.63 -13.33 -16.43
N ASP A 158 5.42 -12.27 -17.20
CA ASP A 158 6.34 -11.82 -18.24
C ASP A 158 7.50 -10.96 -17.71
N GLY A 159 7.44 -10.55 -16.44
CA GLY A 159 8.49 -9.76 -15.78
C GLY A 159 8.63 -8.33 -16.28
N SER A 160 7.67 -7.81 -17.06
CA SER A 160 7.71 -6.44 -17.59
C SER A 160 7.33 -5.37 -16.55
N THR A 161 6.61 -5.76 -15.51
CA THR A 161 6.15 -4.90 -14.41
C THR A 161 6.70 -5.40 -13.09
N PHE A 162 7.34 -4.52 -12.33
CA PHE A 162 7.73 -4.79 -10.96
C PHE A 162 6.62 -4.34 -10.00
N MET A 163 5.98 -5.30 -9.32
CA MET A 163 4.89 -5.00 -8.40
C MET A 163 5.29 -5.26 -6.94
N THR A 164 5.00 -4.31 -6.06
CA THR A 164 5.09 -4.49 -4.60
C THR A 164 3.70 -4.67 -4.00
N ILE A 165 3.61 -5.57 -3.03
CA ILE A 165 2.37 -5.90 -2.32
C ILE A 165 2.62 -5.82 -0.81
N ALA A 166 1.76 -5.12 -0.08
CA ALA A 166 1.76 -5.10 1.37
C ALA A 166 1.57 -6.51 1.96
N ALA A 167 2.39 -6.92 2.93
CA ALA A 167 2.28 -8.25 3.56
C ALA A 167 0.99 -8.43 4.36
N GLY A 168 0.41 -7.34 4.86
CA GLY A 168 -0.77 -7.32 5.71
C GLY A 168 -0.48 -6.91 7.17
N ASN A 169 -1.54 -6.48 7.87
CA ASN A 169 -1.47 -5.89 9.22
C ASN A 169 -2.05 -6.79 10.32
N ASN A 170 -2.18 -8.08 10.03
CA ASN A 170 -2.75 -9.11 10.88
C ASN A 170 -1.73 -9.84 11.77
N GLY A 171 -0.48 -9.37 11.87
CA GLY A 171 0.62 -10.03 12.60
C GLY A 171 0.42 -10.23 14.11
N THR A 172 -0.64 -9.66 14.69
CA THR A 172 -1.06 -9.90 16.08
C THR A 172 -2.25 -10.85 16.21
N ARG A 173 -2.77 -11.40 15.11
CA ARG A 173 -3.83 -12.43 15.12
C ARG A 173 -3.25 -13.78 15.58
N ASP A 174 -4.13 -14.76 15.78
CA ASP A 174 -3.76 -16.03 16.40
C ASP A 174 -2.81 -16.87 15.52
N SER A 175 -1.60 -17.08 16.02
CA SER A 175 -0.56 -17.84 15.33
C SER A 175 -0.76 -19.37 15.34
N ILE A 176 -1.57 -19.92 16.26
CA ILE A 176 -1.86 -21.36 16.34
C ILE A 176 -2.68 -21.78 15.12
N VAL A 177 -3.67 -20.97 14.78
CA VAL A 177 -4.50 -21.13 13.57
C VAL A 177 -3.96 -20.32 12.39
N GLN A 178 -2.72 -19.83 12.48
CA GLN A 178 -1.99 -19.15 11.41
C GLN A 178 -2.68 -17.90 10.82
N LEU A 179 -3.54 -17.24 11.59
CA LEU A 179 -4.22 -16.02 11.18
C LEU A 179 -3.30 -14.80 11.12
N ASP A 180 -2.03 -14.94 11.52
CA ASP A 180 -0.97 -13.95 11.43
C ASP A 180 -0.09 -14.09 10.19
N ARG A 181 -0.41 -15.04 9.30
CA ARG A 181 0.27 -15.23 8.00
C ARG A 181 0.04 -14.06 7.05
N VAL A 182 0.92 -13.92 6.06
CA VAL A 182 0.77 -12.97 4.96
C VAL A 182 -0.65 -13.02 4.36
N GLN A 183 -1.20 -11.86 4.03
CA GLN A 183 -2.58 -11.74 3.52
C GLN A 183 -2.61 -11.85 2.01
N VAL A 184 -3.75 -12.24 1.43
CA VAL A 184 -3.94 -12.20 -0.02
C VAL A 184 -3.80 -10.76 -0.54
N PRO A 185 -3.12 -10.51 -1.69
CA PRO A 185 -2.40 -11.46 -2.57
C PRO A 185 -0.88 -11.52 -2.33
N SER A 186 -0.43 -11.24 -1.12
CA SER A 186 1.00 -11.13 -0.81
C SER A 186 1.75 -12.47 -0.75
N ASP A 187 1.12 -13.57 -1.17
CA ASP A 187 1.77 -14.84 -1.49
C ASP A 187 2.19 -14.97 -2.96
N CYS A 188 1.89 -13.97 -3.81
CA CYS A 188 2.31 -13.92 -5.20
C CYS A 188 3.81 -14.21 -5.38
N VAL A 189 4.16 -15.04 -6.36
CA VAL A 189 5.56 -15.37 -6.70
C VAL A 189 6.20 -14.38 -7.65
N ASN A 190 5.39 -13.73 -8.49
CA ASN A 190 5.86 -12.76 -9.48
C ASN A 190 5.76 -11.31 -8.97
N ALA A 191 5.44 -11.13 -7.69
CA ALA A 191 5.42 -9.85 -7.00
C ALA A 191 6.28 -9.89 -5.73
N VAL A 192 6.70 -8.71 -5.29
CA VAL A 192 7.53 -8.54 -4.09
C VAL A 192 6.67 -8.13 -2.91
N THR A 193 6.62 -9.00 -1.92
CA THR A 193 5.89 -8.79 -0.68
C THR A 193 6.73 -8.00 0.31
N VAL A 194 6.20 -6.87 0.79
CA VAL A 194 6.89 -5.97 1.71
C VAL A 194 6.23 -6.05 3.08
N GLY A 195 7.01 -6.45 4.09
CA GLY A 195 6.62 -6.36 5.50
C GLY A 195 7.10 -5.08 6.16
N ALA A 196 6.61 -4.80 7.37
CA ALA A 196 6.93 -3.59 8.10
C ALA A 196 7.94 -3.83 9.23
N ALA A 197 8.98 -2.99 9.27
CA ALA A 197 9.96 -2.88 10.33
C ALA A 197 9.58 -1.76 11.32
N ASN A 198 9.96 -1.94 12.58
CA ASN A 198 9.50 -1.11 13.69
C ASN A 198 10.29 0.19 13.93
N CYS A 199 11.47 0.34 13.31
CA CYS A 199 12.33 1.52 13.38
C CYS A 199 13.33 1.55 12.21
N THR A 200 14.00 2.68 12.01
CA THR A 200 14.97 2.90 10.93
C THR A 200 16.42 2.54 11.30
N SER A 201 16.68 2.23 12.57
CA SER A 201 18.04 1.89 13.05
C SER A 201 18.50 0.51 12.60
N SER A 202 19.80 0.22 12.71
CA SER A 202 20.35 -1.13 12.47
C SER A 202 19.82 -2.20 13.43
N ALA A 203 19.19 -1.81 14.54
CA ALA A 203 18.55 -2.70 15.51
C ALA A 203 17.04 -2.85 15.25
N TRP A 204 16.61 -2.73 13.99
CA TRP A 204 15.22 -2.92 13.61
C TRP A 204 14.76 -4.36 13.85
N ALA A 205 13.46 -4.51 14.10
CA ALA A 205 12.77 -5.79 14.11
C ALA A 205 11.46 -5.67 13.33
N ARG A 206 10.83 -6.81 13.01
CA ARG A 206 9.47 -6.84 12.46
C ARG A 206 8.53 -6.05 13.39
N ALA A 207 7.73 -5.17 12.82
CA ALA A 207 6.64 -4.49 13.52
C ALA A 207 5.61 -5.53 13.97
N SER A 208 5.07 -5.40 15.19
CA SER A 208 4.20 -6.44 15.76
C SER A 208 2.98 -6.74 14.90
N TYR A 209 2.42 -5.72 14.24
CA TYR A 209 1.27 -5.84 13.35
C TYR A 209 1.61 -6.44 11.98
N SER A 210 2.87 -6.42 11.54
CA SER A 210 3.21 -6.89 10.19
C SER A 210 3.00 -8.39 10.09
N ALA A 211 2.27 -8.86 9.08
CA ALA A 211 2.08 -10.28 8.81
C ALA A 211 3.42 -11.02 8.67
N ARG A 212 3.40 -12.32 8.95
CA ARG A 212 4.60 -13.17 8.86
C ARG A 212 4.42 -14.30 7.86
N GLY A 213 5.52 -14.90 7.43
CA GLY A 213 5.45 -16.14 6.67
C GLY A 213 4.94 -17.34 7.48
N PRO A 214 4.78 -18.49 6.82
CA PRO A 214 5.17 -18.74 5.43
C PRO A 214 4.16 -18.17 4.42
N GLY A 215 4.64 -17.93 3.20
CA GLY A 215 3.82 -17.84 1.99
C GLY A 215 3.28 -19.23 1.58
N ARG A 216 2.82 -19.37 0.34
CA ARG A 216 2.38 -20.65 -0.23
C ARG A 216 3.50 -21.27 -1.09
N SER A 217 3.36 -22.53 -1.49
CA SER A 217 4.26 -23.14 -2.49
C SER A 217 3.78 -22.90 -3.92
N PRO A 218 4.66 -22.55 -4.89
CA PRO A 218 6.03 -22.05 -4.69
C PRO A 218 5.99 -20.63 -4.08
N GLY A 219 7.00 -20.19 -3.32
CA GLY A 219 6.98 -18.86 -2.64
C GLY A 219 6.87 -18.89 -1.11
N VAL A 220 7.40 -19.93 -0.46
CA VAL A 220 7.23 -20.16 0.99
C VAL A 220 7.86 -19.06 1.86
N ILE A 221 8.96 -18.44 1.40
CA ILE A 221 9.64 -17.39 2.17
C ILE A 221 8.97 -16.05 1.89
N LYS A 222 8.19 -15.57 2.85
CA LYS A 222 7.54 -14.26 2.84
C LYS A 222 7.61 -13.61 4.24
N PRO A 223 7.58 -12.27 4.35
CA PRO A 223 7.70 -11.30 3.26
C PRO A 223 9.08 -11.37 2.59
N ASP A 224 9.19 -10.92 1.34
CA ASP A 224 10.45 -10.93 0.59
C ASP A 224 11.41 -9.86 1.11
N LEU A 225 10.86 -8.69 1.48
CA LEU A 225 11.60 -7.54 1.98
C LEU A 225 10.90 -6.93 3.21
N MET A 226 11.66 -6.14 3.96
CA MET A 226 11.17 -5.36 5.09
C MET A 226 11.47 -3.88 4.85
N ALA A 227 10.48 -3.02 5.04
CA ALA A 227 10.61 -1.57 4.99
C ALA A 227 10.13 -0.94 6.30
N PHE A 228 10.63 0.24 6.67
CA PHE A 228 10.13 0.91 7.88
C PHE A 228 8.66 1.32 7.70
N GLY A 229 7.76 0.74 8.50
CA GLY A 229 6.32 1.03 8.48
C GLY A 229 5.77 1.54 9.82
N GLY A 230 6.63 1.61 10.84
CA GLY A 230 6.29 2.09 12.18
C GLY A 230 6.20 0.98 13.23
N GLY A 231 6.20 1.36 14.50
CA GLY A 231 6.09 0.46 15.65
C GLY A 231 6.78 1.05 16.87
N LYS A 232 8.09 0.81 17.02
CA LYS A 232 8.91 1.44 18.06
C LYS A 232 9.09 2.94 17.79
N GLN A 233 9.17 3.31 16.52
CA GLN A 233 9.11 4.68 16.01
C GLN A 233 7.83 4.84 15.18
N TYR A 234 7.24 6.02 15.17
CA TYR A 234 6.08 6.29 14.31
C TYR A 234 6.54 6.53 12.87
N PHE A 235 5.79 5.95 11.93
CA PHE A 235 5.90 6.35 10.54
C PHE A 235 5.07 7.61 10.33
N HIS A 236 5.64 8.65 9.74
CA HIS A 236 4.90 9.89 9.51
C HIS A 236 4.64 10.06 8.02
N ALA A 237 3.37 10.27 7.67
CA ALA A 237 2.93 10.54 6.30
C ALA A 237 2.08 11.80 6.24
N LEU A 238 1.91 12.34 5.04
CA LEU A 238 1.09 13.52 4.79
C LEU A 238 -0.40 13.26 5.08
N VAL A 239 -1.09 14.30 5.54
CA VAL A 239 -2.55 14.30 5.76
C VAL A 239 -3.30 15.22 4.81
N PRO A 240 -4.63 15.05 4.65
CA PRO A 240 -5.46 15.94 3.84
C PRO A 240 -5.31 17.39 4.27
N SER A 241 -4.55 18.17 3.49
CA SER A 241 -4.37 19.60 3.65
C SER A 241 -3.50 20.16 2.53
N ILE A 242 -3.72 21.45 2.20
CA ILE A 242 -2.78 22.24 1.42
C ILE A 242 -1.52 22.57 2.24
N LYS A 243 -1.63 22.62 3.58
CA LYS A 243 -0.47 22.78 4.47
C LYS A 243 0.30 21.46 4.57
N HIS A 244 1.62 21.55 4.61
CA HIS A 244 2.51 20.39 4.73
C HIS A 244 2.52 19.86 6.17
N ASN A 245 1.52 19.05 6.51
CA ASN A 245 1.38 18.44 7.82
C ASN A 245 1.51 16.93 7.74
N LEU A 246 2.08 16.36 8.79
CA LEU A 246 2.27 14.94 9.00
C LEU A 246 1.42 14.45 10.15
N VAL A 247 1.03 13.18 10.12
CA VAL A 247 0.54 12.47 11.30
C VAL A 247 1.30 11.18 11.53
N PRO A 248 1.48 10.77 12.79
CA PRO A 248 2.04 9.48 13.14
C PRO A 248 1.04 8.36 12.81
N LEU A 249 1.53 7.37 12.08
CA LEU A 249 0.80 6.25 11.52
C LEU A 249 1.54 4.94 11.80
N LEU A 250 0.77 3.86 11.77
CA LEU A 250 1.21 2.47 11.83
C LEU A 250 0.44 1.71 10.75
N GLY A 251 1.11 0.87 9.97
CA GLY A 251 0.45 -0.07 9.04
C GLY A 251 0.04 0.49 7.68
N ILE A 252 0.76 1.47 7.13
CA ILE A 252 0.51 1.98 5.75
C ILE A 252 1.11 1.06 4.66
N LEU A 253 2.05 0.18 5.06
CA LEU A 253 2.81 -0.72 4.19
C LEU A 253 2.54 -2.17 4.57
#